data_AF-A0A1Q7Y396-F1
#
_entry.id   AF-A0A1Q7Y396-F1
#
_cell.length_a   1.000
_cell.length_b   1.000
_cell.length_c   1.000
_cell.angle_alpha   90.00
_cell.angle_beta   90.00
_cell.angle_gamma   90.00
#
_symmetry.space_group_name_H-M   'P 1'
#
loop_
_entity.id
_entity.type
_entity.pdbx_description
1 polymer ?
#
loop_
_entity_poly.entity_id
_entity_poly.type
_entity_poly.pdbx_seq_one_letter_code
_entity_poly.pdbx_strand_id
1 'polypeptide(L)'
;MLTNKTKVLLLLPQDVLDRARVLAGKATAALKLPVSLQIVLRALIEVGLKQEDRPVLLANIEDQAKAVRLQRSAARREWAVGELANLSSGSPRGPSGRGRQRPRK
;
A
#
# COMPACT_ATOMS: atom_id res chain seq x y z
N MET A 1 11.96 12.19 -4.40
CA MET A 1 12.50 12.04 -3.02
C MET A 1 11.56 12.69 -2.03
N LEU A 2 11.37 12.10 -0.85
CA LEU A 2 10.48 12.60 0.21
C LEU A 2 11.27 13.44 1.23
N THR A 3 11.95 14.46 0.72
CA THR A 3 12.90 15.29 1.45
C THR A 3 12.11 16.32 2.26
N ASN A 4 12.24 16.30 3.60
CA ASN A 4 11.50 17.08 4.60
C ASN A 4 10.09 16.54 5.00
N LYS A 5 10.05 15.30 5.51
CA LYS A 5 8.85 14.74 6.15
C LYS A 5 8.90 14.91 7.66
N THR A 6 7.93 15.65 8.21
CA THR A 6 7.60 15.61 9.63
C THR A 6 7.36 14.16 10.06
N LYS A 7 8.12 13.69 11.06
CA LYS A 7 7.96 12.37 11.65
C LYS A 7 7.22 12.52 12.97
N VAL A 8 6.20 11.71 13.18
CA VAL A 8 5.41 11.69 14.42
C VAL A 8 5.53 10.31 15.05
N LEU A 9 5.83 10.27 16.35
CA LEU A 9 5.74 9.06 17.16
C LEU A 9 4.39 9.09 17.88
N LEU A 10 3.61 8.02 17.73
CA LEU A 10 2.32 7.88 18.38
C LEU A 10 2.41 6.74 19.41
N LEU A 11 2.20 7.06 20.68
CA LEU A 11 2.03 6.07 21.74
C LEU A 11 0.54 5.94 22.04
N LEU A 12 0.00 4.73 21.91
CA LEU A 12 -1.41 4.45 22.14
C LEU A 12 -1.56 3.34 23.18
N PRO A 13 -2.61 3.42 24.01
CA PRO A 13 -3.12 2.26 24.74
C PRO A 13 -3.44 1.10 23.80
N GLN A 14 -3.25 -0.14 24.27
CA GLN A 14 -3.44 -1.34 23.46
C GLN A 14 -4.89 -1.47 22.96
N ASP A 15 -5.87 -1.13 23.78
CA ASP A 15 -7.29 -1.19 23.44
C ASP A 15 -7.66 -0.26 22.27
N VAL A 16 -7.04 0.92 22.20
CA VAL A 16 -7.21 1.84 21.06
C VAL A 16 -6.65 1.23 19.79
N LEU A 17 -5.49 0.58 19.88
CA LEU A 17 -4.86 -0.09 18.75
C LEU A 17 -5.70 -1.29 18.26
N ASP A 18 -6.26 -2.07 19.18
CA ASP A 18 -7.10 -3.22 18.88
C ASP A 18 -8.42 -2.81 18.23
N ARG A 19 -9.05 -1.73 18.74
CA ARG A 19 -10.24 -1.13 18.10
C ARG A 19 -9.92 -0.64 16.69
N ALA A 20 -8.77 0.00 16.48
CA ALA A 20 -8.35 0.46 15.16
C ALA A 20 -8.12 -0.70 14.17
N ARG A 21 -7.57 -1.84 14.65
CA ARG A 21 -7.44 -3.07 13.83
C ARG A 21 -8.79 -3.61 13.40
N VAL A 22 -9.73 -3.73 14.32
CA VAL A 22 -11.10 -4.18 14.00
C VAL A 22 -11.75 -3.23 13.01
N LEU A 23 -11.57 -1.92 13.18
CA LEU A 23 -12.11 -0.90 12.28
C LEU A 23 -11.50 -1.02 10.88
N ALA A 24 -10.19 -1.25 10.77
CA ALA A 24 -9.53 -1.47 9.48
C ALA A 24 -10.11 -2.70 8.74
N GLY A 25 -10.37 -3.79 9.47
CA GLY A 25 -11.03 -4.98 8.91
C GLY A 25 -12.44 -4.68 8.41
N LYS A 26 -13.25 -4.01 9.23
CA LYS A 26 -14.62 -3.60 8.87
C LYS A 26 -14.63 -2.66 7.67
N ALA A 27 -13.76 -1.66 7.64
CA ALA A 27 -13.66 -0.70 6.55
C ALA A 27 -13.19 -1.38 5.25
N THR A 28 -12.25 -2.32 5.33
CA THR A 28 -11.82 -3.12 4.16
C THR A 28 -12.99 -3.90 3.57
N ALA A 29 -13.81 -4.54 4.41
CA ALA A 29 -14.98 -5.27 3.97
C ALA A 29 -16.07 -4.34 3.38
N ALA A 30 -16.35 -3.22 4.04
CA ALA A 30 -17.39 -2.29 3.63
C ALA A 30 -17.05 -1.54 2.33
N LEU A 31 -15.82 -1.02 2.23
CA LEU A 31 -15.40 -0.17 1.12
C LEU A 31 -14.87 -0.97 -0.08
N LYS A 32 -14.61 -2.28 0.09
CA LYS A 32 -13.97 -3.15 -0.92
C LYS A 32 -12.63 -2.57 -1.42
N LEU A 33 -11.91 -1.90 -0.52
CA LEU A 33 -10.60 -1.30 -0.75
C LEU A 33 -9.64 -1.80 0.33
N PRO A 34 -8.35 -2.03 0.04
CA PRO A 34 -7.39 -2.38 1.07
C PRO A 34 -7.20 -1.21 2.04
N VAL A 35 -7.71 -1.34 3.27
CA VAL A 35 -7.54 -0.34 4.32
C VAL A 35 -6.50 -0.84 5.33
N SER A 36 -5.38 -0.13 5.42
CA SER A 36 -4.33 -0.46 6.40
C SER A 36 -4.58 0.21 7.75
N LEU A 37 -4.00 -0.35 8.81
CA LEU A 37 -4.03 0.25 10.14
C LEU A 37 -3.50 1.70 10.14
N GLN A 38 -2.50 2.02 9.29
CA GLN A 38 -1.95 3.37 9.18
C GLN A 38 -2.98 4.39 8.66
N ILE A 39 -3.83 3.98 7.70
CA ILE A 39 -4.91 4.84 7.18
C ILE A 39 -5.92 5.12 8.29
N VAL A 40 -6.31 4.08 9.04
CA VAL A 40 -7.25 4.24 10.17
C VAL A 40 -6.68 5.13 11.25
N LEU A 41 -5.43 4.92 11.67
CA LEU A 41 -4.79 5.74 12.69
C LEU A 41 -4.66 7.20 12.25
N ARG A 42 -4.34 7.45 10.97
CA ARG A 42 -4.29 8.80 10.43
C ARG A 42 -5.67 9.47 10.44
N ALA A 43 -6.72 8.77 10.00
CA ALA A 43 -8.08 9.29 10.03
C ALA A 43 -8.55 9.58 11.47
N LEU A 44 -8.20 8.73 12.44
CA LEU A 44 -8.48 8.96 13.86
C LEU A 44 -7.73 10.18 14.42
N ILE A 45 -6.49 10.44 13.97
CA ILE A 45 -5.76 11.65 14.36
C ILE A 45 -6.47 12.90 13.81
N GLU A 46 -6.92 12.86 12.56
CA GLU A 46 -7.56 13.99 11.87
C GLU A 46 -8.95 14.33 12.45
N VAL A 47 -9.74 13.34 12.86
CA VAL A 47 -11.06 13.53 13.50
C VAL A 47 -10.94 13.73 15.03
N GLY A 48 -9.78 13.43 15.61
CA GLY A 48 -9.54 13.40 17.04
C GLY A 48 -9.76 12.01 17.61
N LEU A 49 -8.73 11.43 18.23
CA LEU A 49 -8.64 10.01 18.63
C LEU A 49 -9.82 9.49 19.49
N LYS A 50 -10.60 10.38 20.11
CA LYS A 50 -11.75 10.08 20.98
C LYS A 50 -13.11 10.32 20.32
N GLN A 51 -13.16 11.02 19.19
CA GLN A 51 -14.39 11.29 18.47
C GLN A 51 -14.63 10.14 17.49
N GLU A 52 -15.38 9.13 17.94
CA GLU A 52 -15.93 8.11 17.06
C GLU A 52 -17.16 8.67 16.30
N ASP A 53 -17.05 9.84 15.67
CA ASP A 53 -18.09 10.27 14.72
C ASP A 53 -17.99 9.36 13.49
N ARG A 54 -18.75 8.25 13.58
CA ARG A 54 -18.70 7.10 12.67
C ARG A 54 -18.79 7.50 11.18
N PRO A 55 -19.72 8.37 10.74
CA PRO A 55 -19.78 8.79 9.34
C PRO A 55 -18.58 9.62 8.90
N VAL A 56 -18.14 10.60 9.70
CA VAL A 56 -17.00 11.47 9.36
C VAL A 56 -15.71 10.66 9.29
N LEU A 57 -15.50 9.77 10.25
CA LEU A 57 -14.35 8.87 10.29
C LEU A 57 -14.31 7.93 9.08
N LEU A 58 -15.46 7.36 8.70
CA LEU A 58 -15.54 6.44 7.57
C LEU A 58 -15.26 7.15 6.24
N ALA A 59 -15.81 8.35 6.04
CA ALA A 59 -15.56 9.15 4.84
C ALA A 59 -14.06 9.46 4.69
N ASN A 60 -13.39 9.87 5.78
CA ASN A 60 -11.96 10.16 5.74
C ASN A 60 -11.12 8.90 5.45
N ILE A 61 -11.48 7.75 6.03
CA ILE A 61 -10.83 6.46 5.71
C ILE A 61 -11.00 6.12 4.22
N GLU A 62 -12.18 6.34 3.65
CA GLU A 62 -12.46 6.08 2.25
C GLU A 62 -11.61 6.96 1.32
N ASP A 63 -11.54 8.26 1.60
CA ASP A 63 -10.76 9.22 0.81
C ASP A 63 -9.26 8.88 0.82
N GLN A 64 -8.73 8.56 2.01
CA GLN A 64 -7.33 8.14 2.14
C GLN A 64 -7.06 6.80 1.43
N ALA A 65 -7.97 5.82 1.54
CA ALA A 65 -7.83 4.53 0.86
C ALA A 65 -7.85 4.68 -0.68
N LYS A 66 -8.73 5.55 -1.21
CA LYS A 66 -8.77 5.90 -2.64
C LYS A 66 -7.47 6.57 -3.07
N ALA A 67 -6.96 7.54 -2.30
CA ALA A 67 -5.70 8.22 -2.60
C ALA A 67 -4.52 7.24 -2.65
N VAL A 68 -4.40 6.32 -1.69
CA VAL A 68 -3.35 5.29 -1.66
C VAL A 68 -3.49 4.33 -2.84
N ARG A 69 -4.72 3.90 -3.18
CA ARG A 69 -4.96 3.06 -4.36
C ARG A 69 -4.51 3.77 -5.63
N LEU A 70 -4.84 5.06 -5.78
CA LEU A 70 -4.43 5.85 -6.95
C LEU A 70 -2.91 5.96 -7.04
N GLN A 71 -2.23 6.27 -5.93
CA GLN A 71 -0.76 6.34 -5.87
C GLN A 71 -0.12 5.00 -6.26
N ARG A 72 -0.62 3.87 -5.74
CA ARG A 72 -0.14 2.53 -6.11
C ARG A 72 -0.38 2.23 -7.58
N SER A 73 -1.52 2.66 -8.13
CA SER A 73 -1.86 2.47 -9.54
C SER A 73 -0.92 3.26 -10.44
N ALA A 74 -0.61 4.51 -10.06
CA ALA A 74 0.33 5.37 -10.78
C ALA A 74 1.75 4.79 -10.75
N ALA A 75 2.24 4.39 -9.58
CA ALA A 75 3.56 3.77 -9.43
C ALA A 75 3.70 2.48 -10.28
N ARG A 76 2.63 1.66 -10.35
CA ARG A 76 2.63 0.47 -11.23
C ARG A 76 2.69 0.83 -12.71
N ARG A 77 2.02 1.90 -13.15
CA ARG A 77 2.09 2.38 -14.54
C ARG A 77 3.48 2.89 -14.87
N GLU A 78 4.10 3.65 -13.99
CA GLU A 78 5.48 4.11 -14.16
C GLU A 78 6.46 2.94 -14.27
N TRP A 79 6.29 1.90 -13.45
CA TRP A 79 7.09 0.67 -13.56
C TRP A 79 6.89 -0.06 -14.88
N ALA A 80 5.64 -0.22 -15.34
CA ALA A 80 5.35 -0.87 -16.62
C ALA A 80 5.93 -0.11 -17.82
N VAL A 81 5.91 1.23 -17.80
CA VAL A 81 6.55 2.06 -18.83
C VAL A 81 8.08 1.92 -18.79
N GLY A 82 8.68 1.90 -17.60
CA GLY A 82 10.11 1.64 -17.44
C GLY A 82 10.53 0.25 -17.92
N GLU A 83 9.69 -0.78 -17.70
CA GLU A 83 9.93 -2.13 -18.18
C GLU A 83 9.82 -2.23 -19.71
N LEU A 84 8.82 -1.60 -20.32
CA LEU A 84 8.73 -1.49 -21.78
C LEU A 84 9.92 -0.72 -22.39
N ALA A 85 10.37 0.34 -21.75
CA ALA A 85 11.57 1.08 -22.18
C ALA A 85 12.83 0.20 -22.09
N ASN A 86 12.96 -0.59 -21.03
CA ASN A 86 14.07 -1.55 -20.88
C ASN A 86 14.02 -2.64 -21.96
N LEU A 87 12.83 -3.15 -22.31
CA LEU A 87 12.63 -4.11 -23.39
C LEU A 87 12.95 -3.50 -24.77
N SER A 88 12.61 -2.23 -24.99
CA SER A 88 12.93 -1.51 -26.24
C SER A 88 14.42 -1.18 -26.38
N SER A 89 15.14 -1.04 -25.26
CA SER A 89 16.60 -0.80 -25.24
C SER A 89 17.45 -2.08 -25.27
N GLY A 90 16.82 -3.26 -25.28
CA GLY A 90 17.49 -4.56 -25.26
C GLY A 90 17.86 -5.05 -26.66
N SER A 91 19.14 -4.95 -27.02
CA SER A 91 19.75 -5.74 -28.11
C SER A 91 19.44 -7.24 -27.92
N PRO A 92 19.02 -7.98 -28.98
CA PRO A 92 18.59 -9.37 -28.83
C PRO A 92 19.79 -10.28 -28.52
N ARG A 93 19.98 -10.65 -27.25
CA ARG A 93 20.82 -11.81 -26.91
C ARG A 93 20.07 -13.07 -27.32
N GLY A 94 20.45 -13.60 -28.49
CA GLY A 94 19.93 -14.85 -29.05
C GLY A 94 20.20 -16.09 -28.16
N PRO A 95 19.56 -17.23 -28.48
CA PRO A 95 19.62 -18.43 -27.65
C PRO A 95 20.96 -19.15 -27.90
N SER A 96 21.88 -19.10 -26.93
CA SER A 96 23.10 -19.91 -26.97
C SER A 96 22.91 -21.19 -26.15
N GLY A 97 22.95 -22.33 -26.82
CA GLY A 97 22.84 -23.66 -26.22
C GLY A 97 24.11 -24.19 -25.52
N ARG A 98 24.01 -25.47 -25.14
CA ARG A 98 24.95 -26.39 -24.45
C ARG A 98 24.80 -26.41 -22.91
N GLY A 99 24.57 -27.55 -22.25
CA GLY A 99 24.54 -28.93 -22.72
C GLY A 99 23.96 -29.87 -21.66
N ARG A 100 23.39 -30.99 -22.15
CA ARG A 100 23.01 -32.16 -21.36
C ARG A 100 24.24 -32.73 -20.67
N GLN A 101 24.20 -32.90 -19.35
CA GLN A 101 24.97 -33.96 -18.69
C GLN A 101 24.07 -34.68 -17.67
N ARG A 102 23.79 -35.94 -17.97
CA ARG A 102 23.23 -36.93 -17.04
C ARG A 102 24.38 -37.45 -16.17
N PRO A 103 24.21 -37.66 -14.86
CA PRO A 103 25.03 -38.62 -14.13
C PRO A 103 24.35 -39.98 -14.12
N ARG A 104 25.08 -41.01 -14.56
CA ARG A 104 24.82 -42.41 -14.22
C ARG A 104 25.30 -42.66 -12.79
N LYS A 105 24.47 -43.31 -11.97
CA LYS A 105 24.86 -44.38 -11.06
C LYS A 105 23.71 -45.37 -10.99
#